data_AF-A0A1G5WT49-F1
#
_entry.id   AF-A0A1G5WT49-F1
#
_cell.length_a   1.000
_cell.length_b   1.000
_cell.length_c   1.000
_cell.angle_alpha   90.00
_cell.angle_beta   90.00
_cell.angle_gamma   90.00
#
_symmetry.space_group_name_H-M   'P 1'
#
loop_
_entity.id
_entity.type
_entity.pdbx_description
1 polymer ?
#
loop_
_entity_poly.entity_id
_entity_poly.type
_entity_poly.pdbx_seq_one_letter_code
_entity_poly.pdbx_strand_id
1 'polypeptide(L)'
;MQTDNGPEFTKRFTKASLDEDFTLFERKLKELGIKHKKIRPFTPRHNGKVERSHRKDNERFYATHCFFSFEDFSRQLKRYNYRDYNCFPMRPLGWKSPKDTLHDFIKYGVTYV
;
A
#
# COMPACT_ATOMS: atom_id res chain seq x y z
N MET A 1 8.24 7.79 -0.67
CA MET A 1 6.89 7.21 -0.67
C MET A 1 6.13 7.71 -1.90
N GLN A 2 5.47 6.81 -2.66
CA GLN A 2 4.73 7.18 -3.87
C GLN A 2 3.22 7.06 -3.63
N THR A 3 2.44 8.06 -4.01
CA THR A 3 0.96 8.06 -3.98
C THR A 3 0.39 8.51 -5.31
N ASP A 4 -0.91 8.31 -5.48
CA ASP A 4 -1.65 9.02 -6.49
C ASP A 4 -1.85 10.50 -6.12
N ASN A 5 -2.71 11.19 -6.88
CA ASN A 5 -3.00 12.61 -6.70
C ASN A 5 -4.31 12.85 -5.93
N GLY A 6 -4.75 11.88 -5.11
CA GLY A 6 -5.91 12.05 -4.23
C GLY A 6 -5.74 13.24 -3.28
N PRO A 7 -6.83 13.96 -2.95
CA PRO A 7 -6.80 15.13 -2.06
C PRO A 7 -6.28 14.81 -0.65
N GLU A 8 -6.40 13.55 -0.22
CA GLU A 8 -5.84 13.05 1.04
C GLU A 8 -4.31 13.05 1.07
N PHE A 9 -3.66 12.93 -0.10
CA PHE A 9 -2.20 12.89 -0.22
C PHE A 9 -1.61 14.20 -0.71
N THR A 10 -2.34 14.98 -1.51
CA THR A 10 -1.80 16.24 -2.03
C THR A 10 -2.88 17.28 -2.31
N LYS A 11 -2.58 18.53 -1.96
CA LYS A 11 -3.44 19.70 -2.29
C LYS A 11 -3.25 20.22 -3.72
N ARG A 12 -2.41 19.57 -4.54
CA ARG A 12 -2.02 20.04 -5.89
C ARG A 12 -3.18 20.38 -6.83
N PHE A 13 -4.32 19.68 -6.69
CA PHE A 13 -5.50 19.86 -7.55
C PHE A 13 -6.68 20.47 -6.80
N THR A 14 -6.50 20.87 -5.54
CA THR A 14 -7.53 21.50 -4.71
C THR A 14 -7.33 23.01 -4.67
N LYS A 15 -8.42 23.79 -4.63
CA LYS A 15 -8.39 25.25 -4.43
C LYS A 15 -8.06 25.61 -2.97
N ALA A 16 -6.99 25.09 -2.41
CA ALA A 16 -6.54 25.45 -1.07
C ALA A 16 -5.90 26.84 -1.10
N SER A 17 -6.18 27.68 -0.10
CA SER A 17 -5.52 28.98 0.04
C SER A 17 -4.01 28.76 0.17
N LEU A 18 -3.22 29.71 -0.34
CA LEU A 18 -1.76 29.67 -0.38
C LEU A 18 -1.10 29.54 1.02
N ASP A 19 -1.87 29.64 2.11
CA ASP A 19 -1.37 29.65 3.49
C ASP A 19 -1.23 28.27 4.14
N GLU A 20 -1.82 27.20 3.59
CA GLU A 20 -1.59 25.83 4.07
C GLU A 20 -1.02 24.92 2.98
N ASP A 21 0.28 25.08 2.74
CA ASP A 21 1.02 24.45 1.64
C ASP A 21 1.07 22.91 1.67
N PHE A 22 0.76 22.27 2.80
CA PHE A 22 0.89 20.81 2.96
C PHE A 22 -0.39 20.16 3.49
N THR A 23 -0.71 18.98 2.97
CA THR A 23 -1.64 18.05 3.63
C THR A 23 -1.07 17.56 4.97
N LEU A 24 -1.92 17.01 5.84
CA LEU A 24 -1.44 16.29 7.04
C LEU A 24 -0.43 15.19 6.67
N PHE A 25 -0.67 14.54 5.53
CA PHE A 25 0.21 13.52 4.98
C PHE A 25 1.58 14.09 4.55
N GLU A 26 1.60 15.16 3.76
CA GLU A 26 2.85 15.81 3.31
C GLU A 26 3.64 16.41 4.48
N ARG A 27 2.96 16.97 5.50
CA ARG A 27 3.60 17.40 6.76
C ARG A 27 4.31 16.23 7.44
N LYS A 28 3.62 15.10 7.60
CA LYS A 28 4.21 13.94 8.28
C LYS A 28 5.38 13.33 7.50
N LEU A 29 5.29 13.28 6.17
CA LEU A 29 6.41 12.84 5.34
C LEU A 29 7.63 13.75 5.48
N LYS A 30 7.43 15.07 5.58
CA LYS A 30 8.51 16.04 5.79
C LYS A 30 9.17 15.85 7.15
N GLU A 31 8.40 15.67 8.23
CA GLU A 31 8.91 15.36 9.57
C GLU A 31 9.76 14.09 9.58
N LEU A 32 9.36 13.05 8.85
CA LEU A 32 10.07 11.78 8.77
C LEU A 32 11.22 11.78 7.75
N GLY A 33 11.49 12.90 7.07
CA GLY A 33 12.51 12.99 6.02
C GLY A 33 12.23 12.13 4.78
N ILE A 34 10.97 11.73 4.56
CA ILE A 34 10.57 10.84 3.46
C ILE A 34 10.16 11.68 2.25
N LYS A 35 10.85 11.50 1.12
CA LYS A 35 10.47 12.15 -0.14
C LYS A 35 9.13 11.64 -0.66
N HIS A 36 8.20 12.56 -0.90
CA HIS A 36 6.92 12.27 -1.55
C HIS A 36 7.08 12.28 -3.08
N LYS A 37 6.76 11.16 -3.73
CA LYS A 37 6.80 10.99 -5.19
C LYS A 37 5.36 10.93 -5.70
N LYS A 38 4.90 11.99 -6.34
CA LYS A 38 3.55 12.06 -6.92
C LYS A 38 3.57 11.45 -8.32
N ILE A 39 2.58 10.63 -8.67
CA ILE A 39 2.45 10.14 -10.04
C ILE A 39 2.04 11.28 -10.98
N ARG A 40 2.34 11.13 -12.27
CA ARG A 40 1.89 12.10 -13.29
C ARG A 40 0.36 12.09 -13.36
N PRO A 41 -0.30 13.24 -13.50
CA PRO A 41 -1.75 13.27 -13.72
C PRO A 41 -2.14 12.42 -14.93
N PHE A 42 -3.31 11.77 -14.85
CA PHE A 42 -3.86 10.90 -15.91
C PHE A 42 -2.99 9.68 -16.25
N THR A 43 -2.19 9.17 -15.30
CA THR A 43 -1.38 7.94 -15.49
C THR A 43 -1.74 6.84 -14.48
N PRO A 44 -2.97 6.30 -14.52
CA PRO A 44 -3.45 5.29 -13.55
C PRO A 44 -2.59 4.01 -13.54
N ARG A 45 -1.90 3.73 -14.64
CA ARG A 45 -0.96 2.59 -14.75
C ARG A 45 0.13 2.61 -13.69
N HIS A 46 0.53 3.78 -13.19
CA HIS A 46 1.53 3.90 -12.12
C HIS A 46 1.03 3.45 -10.75
N ASN A 47 -0.29 3.38 -10.55
CA ASN A 47 -0.91 2.83 -9.34
C ASN A 47 -1.29 1.35 -9.48
N GLY A 48 -1.04 0.71 -10.62
CA GLY A 48 -1.55 -0.63 -10.92
C GLY A 48 -1.12 -1.73 -9.95
N LYS A 49 -0.03 -1.55 -9.19
CA LYS A 49 0.35 -2.47 -8.12
C LYS A 49 -0.62 -2.41 -6.95
N VAL A 50 -0.99 -1.19 -6.54
CA VAL A 50 -1.95 -0.91 -5.46
C VAL A 50 -3.35 -1.36 -5.86
N GLU A 51 -3.78 -1.02 -7.09
CA GLU A 51 -5.07 -1.48 -7.62
C GLU A 51 -5.15 -3.02 -7.68
N ARG A 52 -4.06 -3.69 -8.08
CA ARG A 52 -4.01 -5.16 -8.11
C ARG A 52 -4.08 -5.76 -6.70
N SER A 53 -3.41 -5.16 -5.70
CA SER A 53 -3.52 -5.65 -4.32
C SER A 53 -4.94 -5.46 -3.79
N HIS A 54 -5.57 -4.30 -4.01
CA HIS A 54 -6.96 -4.07 -3.61
C HIS A 54 -7.92 -5.09 -4.22
N ARG A 55 -7.77 -5.39 -5.51
CA ARG A 55 -8.58 -6.43 -6.15
C ARG A 55 -8.38 -7.81 -5.50
N LYS A 56 -7.12 -8.20 -5.23
CA LYS A 56 -6.81 -9.49 -4.59
C LYS A 56 -7.36 -9.58 -3.17
N ASP A 57 -7.27 -8.50 -2.40
CA ASP A 57 -7.82 -8.42 -1.04
C ASP A 57 -9.35 -8.47 -1.06
N ASN A 58 -9.97 -7.85 -2.05
CA ASN A 58 -11.42 -7.96 -2.25
C ASN A 58 -11.85 -9.39 -2.55
N GLU A 59 -11.20 -10.04 -3.53
CA GLU A 59 -11.50 -11.41 -3.95
C GLU A 59 -11.29 -12.44 -2.81
N ARG A 60 -10.30 -12.23 -1.94
CA ARG A 60 -9.90 -13.23 -0.93
C ARG A 60 -10.36 -12.96 0.49
N PHE A 61 -10.54 -11.69 0.85
CA PHE A 61 -10.84 -11.29 2.22
C PHE A 61 -12.19 -10.57 2.31
N TYR A 62 -12.34 -9.42 1.63
CA TYR A 62 -13.54 -8.59 1.83
C TYR A 62 -14.83 -9.24 1.30
N ALA A 63 -14.78 -9.95 0.17
CA ALA A 63 -15.97 -10.57 -0.43
C ALA A 63 -16.42 -11.86 0.29
N THR A 64 -15.54 -12.47 1.09
CA THR A 64 -15.75 -13.79 1.69
C THR A 64 -16.00 -13.75 3.19
N HIS A 65 -15.60 -12.67 3.88
CA HIS A 65 -15.69 -12.56 5.33
C HIS A 65 -16.82 -11.62 5.76
N CYS A 66 -17.47 -11.96 6.86
CA CYS A 66 -18.39 -11.07 7.58
C CYS A 66 -17.73 -10.62 8.88
N PHE A 67 -18.00 -9.38 9.28
CA PHE A 67 -17.42 -8.77 10.48
C PHE A 67 -18.52 -8.25 11.40
N PHE A 68 -18.40 -8.54 12.70
CA PHE A 68 -19.39 -8.13 13.69
C PHE A 68 -19.04 -6.78 14.36
N SER A 69 -17.77 -6.36 14.28
CA SER A 69 -17.28 -5.07 14.75
C SER A 69 -15.98 -4.67 14.04
N PHE A 70 -15.55 -3.42 14.22
CA PHE A 70 -14.25 -2.97 13.69
C PHE A 70 -13.06 -3.69 14.34
N GLU A 71 -13.16 -4.02 15.63
CA GLU A 71 -12.13 -4.78 16.33
C GLU A 71 -12.02 -6.21 15.77
N ASP A 72 -13.16 -6.85 15.53
CA ASP A 72 -13.21 -8.16 14.91
C ASP A 72 -12.61 -8.14 13.49
N PHE A 73 -13.00 -7.14 12.68
CA PHE A 73 -12.38 -6.87 11.38
C PHE A 73 -10.86 -6.75 11.46
N SER A 74 -10.34 -5.92 12.35
CA SER A 74 -8.90 -5.70 12.54
C SER A 74 -8.16 -6.99 12.90
N ARG A 75 -8.76 -7.79 13.79
CA ARG A 75 -8.22 -9.09 14.21
C ARG A 75 -8.21 -10.11 13.07
N GLN A 76 -9.31 -10.21 12.32
CA GLN A 76 -9.43 -11.10 11.16
C GLN A 76 -8.43 -10.69 10.07
N LEU A 77 -8.34 -9.40 9.75
CA LEU A 77 -7.42 -8.86 8.74
C LEU A 77 -5.96 -9.13 9.12
N LYS A 78 -5.58 -8.90 10.39
CA LYS A 78 -4.24 -9.21 10.89
C LYS A 78 -3.90 -10.69 10.72
N ARG A 79 -4.84 -11.58 11.03
CA ARG A 79 -4.65 -13.03 10.89
C ARG A 79 -4.47 -13.42 9.42
N TYR A 80 -5.35 -12.94 8.54
CA TYR A 80 -5.27 -13.19 7.10
C TYR A 80 -3.95 -12.69 6.50
N ASN A 81 -3.55 -11.46 6.82
CA ASN A 81 -2.29 -10.90 6.33
C ASN A 81 -1.07 -11.71 6.79
N TYR A 82 -1.05 -12.13 8.06
CA TYR A 82 0.07 -12.87 8.63
C TYR A 82 0.15 -14.32 8.14
N ARG A 83 -0.99 -15.04 8.11
CA ARG A 83 -1.03 -16.47 7.82
C ARG A 83 -1.12 -16.78 6.34
N ASP A 84 -1.89 -15.98 5.59
CA ASP A 84 -2.26 -16.32 4.22
C ASP A 84 -1.54 -15.41 3.23
N TYR A 85 -1.79 -14.10 3.26
CA TYR A 85 -1.30 -13.22 2.20
C TYR A 85 0.24 -13.18 2.14
N ASN A 86 0.89 -12.98 3.28
CA ASN A 86 2.35 -12.85 3.35
C ASN A 86 3.10 -14.19 3.18
N CYS A 87 2.42 -15.33 3.37
CA CYS A 87 3.01 -16.66 3.26
C CYS A 87 2.67 -17.36 1.92
N PHE A 88 1.75 -16.80 1.13
CA PHE A 88 1.34 -17.40 -0.14
C PHE A 88 2.40 -17.18 -1.25
N PRO A 89 2.85 -18.23 -1.95
CA PRO A 89 3.81 -18.10 -3.04
C PRO A 89 3.21 -17.37 -4.24
N MET A 90 3.95 -16.42 -4.82
CA MET A 90 3.45 -15.59 -5.92
C MET A 90 4.33 -15.74 -7.16
N ARG A 91 3.71 -16.00 -8.32
CA ARG A 91 4.43 -16.10 -9.61
C ARG A 91 5.32 -14.88 -9.92
N PRO A 92 4.90 -13.61 -9.69
CA PRO A 92 5.76 -12.45 -9.89
C PRO A 92 6.98 -12.36 -8.96
N LEU A 93 7.03 -13.20 -7.92
CA LEU A 93 8.12 -13.30 -6.93
C LEU A 93 8.91 -14.61 -7.11
N GLY A 94 8.91 -15.20 -8.30
CA GLY A 94 9.62 -16.46 -8.55
C GLY A 94 9.05 -17.62 -7.73
N TRP A 95 7.74 -17.60 -7.48
CA TRP A 95 7.03 -18.54 -6.59
C TRP A 95 7.46 -18.49 -5.12
N LYS A 96 8.18 -17.45 -4.69
CA LYS A 96 8.41 -17.16 -3.27
C LYS A 96 7.23 -16.42 -2.66
N SER A 97 7.07 -16.51 -1.35
CA SER A 97 6.10 -15.67 -0.64
C SER A 97 6.62 -14.25 -0.46
N PRO A 98 5.74 -13.24 -0.24
CA PRO A 98 6.17 -11.90 0.13
C PRO A 98 7.09 -11.88 1.36
N LYS A 99 6.82 -12.74 2.35
CA LYS A 99 7.64 -12.87 3.57
C LYS A 99 9.04 -13.39 3.24
N ASP A 100 9.15 -14.42 2.40
CA ASP A 100 10.46 -14.98 2.02
C ASP A 100 11.26 -13.98 1.19
N THR A 101 10.58 -13.27 0.28
CA THR A 101 11.21 -12.24 -0.55
C THR A 101 11.75 -11.10 0.31
N LEU A 102 10.99 -10.67 1.33
CA LEU A 102 11.46 -9.66 2.29
C LEU A 102 12.65 -10.15 3.10
N HIS A 103 12.60 -11.40 3.58
CA HIS A 103 13.69 -12.00 4.33
C HIS A 103 14.97 -12.12 3.49
N ASP A 104 14.85 -12.58 2.23
CA ASP A 104 15.95 -12.65 1.28
C ASP A 104 16.52 -11.26 1.00
N PHE A 105 15.67 -10.24 0.81
CA PHE A 105 16.11 -8.86 0.64
C PHE A 105 16.93 -8.37 1.82
N ILE A 106 16.45 -8.59 3.05
CA ILE A 106 17.15 -8.16 4.28
C ILE A 106 18.49 -8.92 4.43
N LYS A 107 18.53 -10.19 4.09
CA LYS A 107 19.72 -11.04 4.25
C LYS A 107 20.79 -10.79 3.19
N TYR A 108 20.39 -10.62 1.94
CA TYR A 108 21.30 -10.57 0.79
C TYR A 108 21.43 -9.19 0.16
N GLY A 109 20.60 -8.21 0.54
CA GLY A 109 20.56 -6.86 -0.04
C GLY A 109 19.95 -6.79 -1.44
N VAL A 110 19.71 -7.93 -2.07
CA VAL A 110 19.10 -8.07 -3.39
C VAL A 110 18.14 -9.24 -3.38
N THR A 111 17.05 -9.10 -4.13
CA THR A 111 16.11 -10.19 -4.39
C THR A 111 16.34 -10.70 -5.81
N TYR A 112 16.83 -11.93 -5.94
CA TYR A 112 16.81 -12.65 -7.21
C TYR A 112 15.41 -13.24 -7.39
N VAL A 113 14.68 -12.68 -8.36
CA VAL A 113 13.30 -13.04 -8.71
C VAL A 113 13.26 -13.42 -10.19
#